data_AF-A0A7V7WL59-F1
#
_entry.id   AF-A0A7V7WL59-F1
#
_cell.length_a   1.000
_cell.length_b   1.000
_cell.length_c   1.000
_cell.angle_alpha   90.00
_cell.angle_beta   90.00
_cell.angle_gamma   90.00
#
_symmetry.space_group_name_H-M   'P 1'
#
loop_
_entity.id
_entity.type
_entity.pdbx_description
1 polymer ?
#
loop_
_entity_poly.entity_id
_entity_poly.type
_entity_poly.pdbx_seq_one_letter_code
_entity_poly.pdbx_strand_id
1 'polypeptide(L)' 'MLPATLGGNSATFSITDGGLGDDDLTANGSIVDQGGPGNNNIGAIPTLSGWGLAALSALLAVLGLTLRRRMF' A
#
# COMPACT_ATOMS: atom_id res chain seq x y z
N MET A 1 19.92 -19.30 -7.77
CA MET A 1 20.31 -18.07 -8.49
C MET A 1 19.56 -18.05 -9.80
N LEU A 2 18.82 -16.98 -10.09
CA LEU A 2 18.07 -16.83 -11.35
C LEU A 2 19.00 -16.22 -12.43
N PRO A 3 19.09 -16.81 -13.64
CA PRO A 3 19.93 -16.25 -14.70
C PRO A 3 19.40 -14.90 -15.17
N ALA A 4 20.31 -13.98 -15.48
CA ALA A 4 20.00 -12.64 -15.95
C ALA A 4 20.76 -12.33 -17.25
N THR A 5 20.12 -11.61 -18.17
CA THR A 5 20.81 -10.93 -19.26
C THR A 5 21.18 -9.52 -18.81
N LEU A 6 22.46 -9.14 -18.91
CA LEU A 6 22.95 -7.82 -18.52
C LEU A 6 23.15 -6.93 -19.75
N GLY A 7 22.67 -5.69 -19.69
CA GLY A 7 22.86 -4.68 -20.72
C GLY A 7 23.13 -3.31 -20.10
N GLY A 8 24.37 -2.83 -20.22
CA GLY A 8 24.80 -1.59 -19.54
C GLY A 8 24.63 -1.69 -18.03
N ASN A 9 23.72 -0.88 -17.47
CA ASN A 9 23.38 -0.85 -16.05
C ASN A 9 22.01 -1.48 -15.74
N SER A 10 21.49 -2.30 -16.65
CA SER A 10 20.21 -3.01 -16.53
C SER A 10 20.42 -4.53 -16.52
N ALA A 11 19.59 -5.23 -15.75
CA ALA A 11 19.50 -6.69 -15.72
C ALA A 11 18.08 -7.13 -16.08
N THR A 12 17.94 -8.10 -16.99
CA THR A 12 16.67 -8.69 -17.39
C THR A 12 16.61 -10.14 -16.95
N PHE A 13 15.50 -10.52 -16.30
CA PHE A 13 15.24 -11.88 -15.82
C PHE A 13 13.96 -12.41 -16.46
N SER A 14 13.86 -13.73 -16.59
CA SER A 14 12.60 -14.41 -16.92
C SER A 14 12.21 -15.28 -15.74
N ILE A 15 11.01 -15.05 -15.23
CA ILE A 15 10.38 -15.79 -14.14
C ILE A 15 9.17 -16.56 -14.68
N THR A 16 8.91 -17.72 -14.10
CA THR A 16 7.79 -18.60 -14.46
C THR A 16 6.77 -18.56 -13.32
N ASP A 17 5.49 -18.46 -13.66
CA ASP A 17 4.37 -18.60 -12.71
C ASP A 17 4.43 -19.96 -12.00
N GLY A 18 4.37 -19.98 -10.67
CA GLY A 18 4.65 -21.13 -9.84
C GLY A 18 6.13 -21.55 -9.74
N GLY A 19 7.05 -20.72 -10.23
CA GLY A 19 8.49 -20.98 -10.28
C GLY A 19 9.32 -20.18 -9.27
N LEU A 20 10.64 -20.33 -9.32
CA LEU A 20 11.54 -19.57 -8.45
C LEU A 20 11.40 -18.06 -8.70
N GLY A 21 11.10 -17.31 -7.63
CA GLY A 21 10.81 -15.87 -7.70
C GLY A 21 9.30 -15.55 -7.66
N ASP A 22 8.45 -16.57 -7.58
CA ASP A 22 7.04 -16.46 -7.25
C ASP A 22 6.82 -16.95 -5.80
N ASP A 23 6.26 -16.08 -4.96
CA ASP A 23 6.28 -16.29 -3.51
C ASP A 23 5.45 -17.49 -3.03
N ASP A 24 4.40 -17.86 -3.76
CA ASP A 24 3.52 -18.97 -3.39
C ASP A 24 3.84 -20.30 -4.10
N LEU A 25 4.70 -20.25 -5.14
CA LEU A 25 5.09 -21.38 -5.99
C LEU A 25 3.90 -22.13 -6.63
N THR A 26 2.78 -21.45 -6.87
CA THR A 26 1.60 -22.01 -7.52
C THR A 26 1.34 -21.37 -8.87
N ALA A 27 1.12 -22.20 -9.90
CA ALA A 27 0.74 -21.71 -11.23
C ALA A 27 -0.74 -21.30 -11.24
N ASN A 28 -1.02 -20.08 -10.80
CA ASN A 28 -2.37 -19.54 -10.64
C ASN A 28 -2.64 -18.29 -11.50
N GLY A 29 -1.68 -17.91 -12.36
CA GLY A 29 -1.74 -16.72 -13.21
C GLY A 29 -1.35 -15.43 -12.51
N SER A 30 -0.81 -15.49 -11.29
CA SER A 30 -0.39 -14.35 -10.50
C SER A 30 1.01 -14.58 -9.95
N ILE A 31 1.98 -13.85 -10.48
CA ILE A 31 3.32 -13.82 -9.92
C ILE A 31 3.36 -12.77 -8.80
N VAL A 32 3.56 -13.22 -7.57
CA VAL A 32 3.73 -12.32 -6.42
C VAL A 32 5.22 -12.09 -6.18
N ASP A 33 5.66 -10.85 -6.41
CA ASP A 33 7.03 -10.39 -6.15
C ASP A 33 7.02 -9.46 -4.92
N GLN A 34 7.03 -10.02 -3.70
CA GLN A 34 7.33 -9.23 -2.51
C GLN A 34 8.85 -9.10 -2.37
N GLY A 35 9.46 -8.22 -3.17
CA GLY A 35 10.90 -7.90 -3.11
C GLY A 35 11.40 -7.31 -1.77
N GLY A 36 10.62 -7.36 -0.68
CA GLY A 36 11.00 -6.94 0.66
C GLY A 36 10.06 -7.56 1.73
N PRO A 37 10.31 -7.34 3.04
CA PRO A 37 9.44 -7.80 4.11
C PRO A 37 8.05 -7.15 3.98
N GLY A 38 7.16 -7.82 3.26
CA GLY A 38 5.75 -7.46 3.14
C GLY A 38 5.01 -8.01 4.35
N ASN A 39 4.17 -7.18 4.95
CA ASN A 39 3.22 -7.69 5.93
C ASN A 39 2.01 -8.26 5.18
N ASN A 40 1.91 -9.59 5.12
CA ASN A 40 0.73 -10.28 4.57
C ASN A 40 -0.53 -10.09 5.43
N ASN A 41 -0.41 -9.45 6.59
CA ASN A 41 -1.57 -9.03 7.37
C ASN A 41 -2.22 -7.82 6.68
N ILE A 42 -3.16 -8.12 5.79
CA ILE A 42 -4.14 -7.17 5.24
C ILE A 42 -5.16 -6.81 6.34
N GLY A 43 -4.65 -6.38 7.49
CA GLY A 43 -5.48 -5.88 8.58
C GLY A 43 -6.07 -4.54 8.17
N ALA A 44 -7.29 -4.26 8.63
CA ALA A 44 -7.88 -2.95 8.45
C ALA A 44 -6.90 -1.88 8.99
N ILE A 45 -6.64 -0.86 8.17
CA ILE A 45 -5.81 0.28 8.59
C ILE A 45 -6.55 0.97 9.74
N PRO A 46 -5.93 1.14 10.92
CA PRO A 46 -6.59 1.75 12.05
C PRO A 46 -7.08 3.16 11.71
N THR A 47 -8.38 3.40 11.90
CA THR A 47 -8.98 4.74 11.81
C THR A 47 -9.29 5.27 13.20
N LEU A 48 -9.69 6.54 13.28
CA LEU A 48 -10.38 7.04 14.46
C LEU A 48 -11.64 6.18 14.73
N SER A 49 -11.97 6.01 16.01
CA SER A 49 -13.27 5.45 16.40
C SER A 49 -14.41 6.33 15.88
N GLY A 50 -15.64 5.80 15.83
CA GLY A 50 -16.81 6.59 15.41
C GLY A 50 -16.95 7.89 16.22
N TRP A 51 -16.68 7.85 17.53
CA TRP A 51 -16.65 9.04 18.38
C TRP A 51 -15.48 9.99 18.07
N GLY A 52 -14.31 9.45 17.73
CA GLY A 52 -13.17 10.26 17.29
C GLY A 52 -13.46 11.03 16.00
N LEU A 53 -14.10 10.39 15.02
CA LEU A 53 -14.54 11.03 13.78
C LEU A 53 -15.60 12.10 14.04
N ALA A 54 -16.56 11.84 14.93
CA ALA A 54 -17.59 12.81 15.31
C ALA A 54 -16.97 14.07 15.98
N ALA A 55 -16.03 13.87 16.90
CA ALA A 55 -15.31 14.96 17.56
C ALA A 55 -14.50 15.79 16.56
N LEU A 56 -13.76 15.13 15.65
CA LEU A 56 -13.02 15.81 14.58
C LEU A 56 -13.95 16.63 13.68
N SER A 57 -15.10 16.05 13.31
CA SER A 57 -16.11 16.73 12.47
C SER A 57 -16.65 17.99 13.16
N ALA A 58 -16.93 17.91 14.48
CA ALA A 58 -17.37 19.06 15.26
C ALA A 58 -16.29 20.17 15.33
N LEU A 59 -15.03 19.79 15.55
CA LEU A 59 -13.90 20.73 15.57
C LEU A 59 -13.76 21.46 14.23
N LEU A 60 -13.85 20.74 13.11
CA LEU A 60 -13.78 21.31 11.77
C LEU A 60 -14.98 22.24 11.49
N ALA A 61 -16.19 21.89 11.95
CA ALA A 61 -17.36 22.75 11.81
C ALA A 61 -17.20 24.07 12.59
N VAL A 62 -16.72 24.00 13.84
CA VAL A 62 -16.43 25.19 14.66
C VAL A 62 -15.34 26.04 14.01
N LEU A 63 -14.26 25.42 13.53
CA LEU A 63 -13.19 26.12 12.82
C LEU A 63 -13.73 26.84 11.58
N GLY A 64 -14.54 26.17 10.76
CA GLY A 64 -15.19 26.78 9.59
C GLY A 64 -16.06 27.98 9.94
N LEU A 65 -16.86 27.88 11.01
CA LEU A 65 -17.71 28.98 11.49
C LEU A 65 -16.89 30.16 12.03
N THR A 66 -15.80 29.91 12.74
CA THR A 66 -14.92 30.97 13.27
C THR A 66 -14.15 31.68 12.16
N LEU A 67 -13.67 30.95 11.15
CA LEU A 67 -13.00 31.53 9.98
C LEU A 67 -13.98 32.36 9.14
N ARG A 68 -15.21 31.87 8.92
CA ARG A 68 -16.25 32.63 8.21
C ARG A 68 -16.54 33.97 8.90
N ARG A 69 -16.65 33.97 10.24
CA ARG A 69 -16.89 35.19 11.03
C ARG A 69 -15.74 36.21 10.99
N ARG A 70 -14.53 35.81 10.60
CA ARG A 70 -13.37 36.71 10.46
C ARG A 70 -13.24 37.33 9.07
N MET A 71 -13.95 36.79 8.09
CA MET A 71 -13.90 37.23 6.69
C MET A 71 -15.01 38.23 6.33
N PHE A 72 -15.99 38.43 7.22
CA PHE A 72 -17.03 39.47 7.14
C PHE A 72 -16.85 40.45 8.30
#